data_AF-A0A7W6BHT7-F1
#
_entry.id   AF-A0A7W6BHT7-F1
#
_cell.length_a   1.000
_cell.length_b   1.000
_cell.length_c   1.000
_cell.angle_alpha   90.00
_cell.angle_beta   90.00
_cell.angle_gamma   90.00
#
_symmetry.space_group_name_H-M   'P 1'
#
loop_
_entity.id
_entity.type
_entity.pdbx_description
1 polymer ?
#
loop_
_entity_poly.entity_id
_entity_poly.type
_entity_poly.pdbx_seq_one_letter_code
_entity_poly.pdbx_strand_id
1 'polypeptide(L)'
;MQQAGISSVRSGLRARIDALATGEGRDTLPALREQLDRIRRDAHRHGLLPAAQLAATLGEMLAAGTLGWAVASSFDLMRDALECEDNGPESGAVYIAALTSRFGH
;
A
#
# COMPACT_ATOMS: atom_id res chain seq x y z
N MET A 1 16.49 4.31 -21.08
CA MET A 1 16.16 5.48 -20.23
C MET A 1 14.84 5.33 -19.43
N GLN A 2 14.31 4.12 -19.17
CA GLN A 2 13.01 3.93 -18.49
C GLN A 2 13.09 3.90 -16.95
N GLN A 3 14.30 3.88 -16.36
CA GLN A 3 14.48 3.75 -14.90
C GLN A 3 14.22 5.04 -14.11
N ALA A 4 14.40 6.23 -14.70
CA ALA A 4 14.17 7.49 -14.01
C ALA A 4 12.67 7.76 -13.71
N GLY A 5 11.78 7.21 -14.55
CA GLY A 5 10.33 7.37 -14.37
C GLY A 5 9.79 6.55 -13.20
N ILE A 6 10.23 5.30 -13.03
CA ILE A 6 9.70 4.42 -11.99
C ILE A 6 10.16 4.83 -10.59
N SER A 7 11.38 5.35 -10.44
CA SER A 7 11.86 5.90 -9.17
C SER A 7 11.07 7.14 -8.75
N SER A 8 10.67 7.99 -9.70
CA SER A 8 9.82 9.15 -9.42
C SER A 8 8.41 8.72 -8.97
N VAL A 9 7.84 7.70 -9.61
CA VAL A 9 6.55 7.09 -9.21
C VAL A 9 6.64 6.49 -7.81
N ARG A 10 7.67 5.68 -7.53
CA ARG A 10 7.89 5.07 -6.21
C ARG A 10 8.00 6.13 -5.11
N SER A 11 8.78 7.19 -5.35
CA SER A 11 8.91 8.32 -4.41
C SER A 11 7.58 9.05 -4.20
N GLY A 12 6.78 9.26 -5.26
CA GLY A 12 5.46 9.85 -5.16
C GLY A 12 4.47 9.00 -4.36
N LEU A 13 4.44 7.68 -4.59
CA LEU A 13 3.60 6.75 -3.83
C LEU A 13 4.04 6.66 -2.36
N ARG A 14 5.35 6.63 -2.11
CA ARG A 14 5.92 6.64 -0.76
C ARG A 14 5.52 7.89 0.02
N ALA A 15 5.62 9.08 -0.59
CA ALA A 15 5.22 10.34 0.05
C ALA A 15 3.73 10.34 0.41
N ARG A 16 2.87 9.75 -0.44
CA ARG A 16 1.44 9.62 -0.17
C ARG A 16 1.15 8.65 0.98
N ILE A 17 1.83 7.50 1.02
CA ILE A 17 1.73 6.55 2.13
C ILE A 17 2.22 7.18 3.43
N ASP A 18 3.27 7.99 3.37
CA ASP A 18 3.81 8.69 4.53
C ASP A 18 2.80 9.70 5.11
N ALA A 19 2.19 10.52 4.26
CA ALA A 19 1.14 11.45 4.65
C ALA A 19 -0.08 10.75 5.29
N LEU A 20 -0.41 9.53 4.84
CA LEU A 20 -1.47 8.72 5.45
C LEU A 20 -1.04 8.18 6.82
N ALA A 21 0.21 7.78 6.97
CA ALA A 21 0.75 7.23 8.22
C ALA A 21 0.93 8.29 9.32
N THR A 22 1.26 9.53 8.94
CA THR A 22 1.38 10.66 9.88
C THR A 22 0.04 11.21 10.34
N GLY A 23 -1.06 10.82 9.69
CA GLY A 23 -2.39 11.36 10.01
C GLY A 23 -2.52 12.84 9.67
N GLU A 24 -1.73 13.34 8.70
CA GLU A 24 -1.75 14.74 8.19
C GLU A 24 -3.06 15.11 7.44
N GLY A 25 -4.11 14.33 7.64
CA GLY A 25 -5.49 14.64 7.33
C GLY A 25 -6.36 13.98 8.39
N ARG A 26 -7.46 14.64 8.79
CA ARG A 26 -8.54 13.98 9.55
C ARG A 26 -9.19 12.94 8.63
N ASP A 27 -8.48 11.83 8.44
CA ASP A 27 -8.78 10.88 7.39
C ASP A 27 -9.84 9.93 7.92
N THR A 28 -11.09 10.35 7.72
CA THR A 28 -12.24 9.48 7.91
C THR A 28 -12.02 8.19 7.11
N LEU A 29 -12.50 7.05 7.60
CA LEU A 29 -12.43 5.76 6.90
C LEU A 29 -12.71 5.82 5.37
N PRO A 30 -13.71 6.58 4.86
CA PRO A 30 -13.92 6.70 3.42
C PRO A 30 -12.79 7.42 2.67
N ALA A 31 -12.15 8.43 3.27
CA ALA A 31 -11.00 9.12 2.67
C ALA A 31 -9.78 8.17 2.58
N LEU A 32 -9.55 7.36 3.61
CA LEU A 32 -8.45 6.39 3.64
C LEU A 32 -8.61 5.36 2.51
N ARG A 33 -9.84 4.88 2.32
CA ARG A 33 -10.18 3.95 1.25
C ARG A 33 -9.99 4.55 -0.13
N GLU A 34 -10.39 5.80 -0.33
CA GLU A 34 -10.18 6.50 -1.61
C GLU A 34 -8.68 6.65 -1.91
N GLN A 35 -7.89 7.02 -0.91
CA GLN A 35 -6.45 7.18 -1.03
C GLN A 35 -5.75 5.85 -1.37
N LEU A 36 -6.15 4.75 -0.72
CA LEU A 36 -5.68 3.40 -1.03
C LEU A 36 -6.07 2.96 -2.44
N ASP A 37 -7.30 3.23 -2.90
CA ASP A 37 -7.70 2.89 -4.28
C ASP A 37 -6.87 3.66 -5.31
N ARG A 38 -6.58 4.93 -5.04
CA ARG A 38 -5.69 5.73 -5.90
C ARG A 38 -4.27 5.19 -5.91
N ILE A 39 -3.72 4.77 -4.75
CA ILE A 39 -2.40 4.13 -4.67
C ILE A 39 -2.39 2.83 -5.48
N ARG A 40 -3.42 1.99 -5.32
CA ARG A 40 -3.59 0.74 -6.08
C ARG A 40 -3.57 0.96 -7.58
N ARG A 41 -4.36 1.91 -8.08
CA ARG A 41 -4.46 2.20 -9.52
C ARG A 41 -3.13 2.69 -10.10
N ASP A 42 -2.44 3.56 -9.36
CA ASP A 42 -1.18 4.13 -9.79
C ASP A 42 -0.07 3.08 -9.79
N ALA A 43 0.05 2.31 -8.70
CA ALA A 43 0.97 1.17 -8.60
C ALA A 43 0.73 0.16 -9.73
N HIS A 44 -0.52 -0.22 -9.98
CA HIS A 44 -0.88 -1.15 -11.06
C HIS A 44 -0.53 -0.59 -12.45
N ARG A 45 -0.79 0.70 -12.70
CA ARG A 45 -0.45 1.37 -13.96
C ARG A 45 1.05 1.35 -14.25
N HIS A 46 1.87 1.35 -13.22
CA HIS A 46 3.32 1.35 -13.31
C HIS A 46 3.97 -0.03 -13.13
N GLY A 47 3.17 -1.11 -13.05
CA GLY A 47 3.67 -2.48 -12.91
C GLY A 47 4.18 -2.84 -11.50
N LEU A 48 3.88 -2.02 -10.50
CA LEU A 48 4.22 -2.25 -9.09
C LEU A 48 3.16 -3.17 -8.45
N LEU A 49 3.09 -4.42 -8.92
CA LEU A 49 2.05 -5.37 -8.53
C LEU A 49 1.99 -5.64 -7.02
N PRO A 50 3.11 -5.83 -6.29
CA PRO A 50 3.07 -6.08 -4.84
C PRO A 50 2.37 -4.95 -4.07
N ALA A 51 2.71 -3.70 -4.40
CA ALA A 51 2.10 -2.52 -3.79
C ALA A 51 0.61 -2.39 -4.15
N ALA A 52 0.24 -2.70 -5.41
CA ALA A 52 -1.15 -2.67 -5.84
C ALA A 52 -2.01 -3.72 -5.11
N GLN A 53 -1.48 -4.95 -4.96
CA GLN A 53 -2.15 -6.04 -4.27
C GLN A 53 -2.31 -5.72 -2.77
N LEU A 54 -1.26 -5.22 -2.11
CA LEU A 54 -1.34 -4.78 -0.72
C LEU A 54 -2.39 -3.67 -0.52
N ALA A 55 -2.37 -2.63 -1.37
CA ALA A 55 -3.33 -1.54 -1.27
C ALA A 55 -4.79 -2.03 -1.41
N ALA A 56 -5.03 -3.03 -2.27
CA ALA A 56 -6.34 -3.66 -2.41
C ALA A 56 -6.75 -4.37 -1.12
N THR A 57 -5.91 -5.26 -0.60
CA THR A 57 -6.18 -6.03 0.62
C THR A 57 -6.36 -5.12 1.85
N LEU A 58 -5.60 -4.03 1.94
CA LEU A 58 -5.77 -3.02 2.98
C LEU A 58 -7.11 -2.29 2.87
N GLY A 59 -7.52 -1.96 1.65
CA GLY A 59 -8.84 -1.37 1.40
C GLY A 59 -9.98 -2.28 1.86
N GLU A 60 -9.85 -3.59 1.66
CA GLU A 60 -10.82 -4.59 2.12
C GLU A 60 -10.82 -4.77 3.64
N MET A 61 -9.65 -4.85 4.26
CA MET A 61 -9.54 -4.95 5.72
C MET A 61 -10.02 -3.68 6.44
N LEU A 62 -9.78 -2.50 5.86
CA LEU A 62 -10.36 -1.25 6.36
C LEU A 62 -11.88 -1.23 6.20
N ALA A 63 -12.40 -1.79 5.10
CA ALA A 63 -13.84 -1.97 4.90
C ALA A 63 -14.46 -2.88 5.96
N ALA A 64 -13.75 -3.95 6.31
CA ALA A 64 -14.16 -4.93 7.31
C ALA A 64 -13.94 -4.45 8.75
N GLY A 65 -13.24 -3.32 8.96
CA GLY A 65 -12.90 -2.81 10.29
C GLY A 65 -11.81 -3.59 11.02
N THR A 66 -11.09 -4.49 10.34
CA THR A 66 -10.07 -5.36 10.94
C THR A 66 -8.73 -4.64 11.17
N LEU A 67 -8.48 -3.55 10.44
CA LEU A 67 -7.20 -2.82 10.51
C LEU A 67 -7.03 -1.93 11.75
N GLY A 68 -8.13 -1.51 12.39
CA GLY A 68 -8.16 -0.78 13.66
C GLY A 68 -6.99 0.19 13.89
N TRP A 69 -6.32 0.04 15.04
CA TRP A 69 -5.14 0.82 15.44
C TRP A 69 -3.87 0.48 14.66
N ALA A 70 -3.89 -0.63 13.91
CA ALA A 70 -2.71 -1.17 13.27
C ALA A 70 -2.54 -0.72 11.81
N VAL A 71 -3.38 0.23 11.36
CA VAL A 71 -3.26 0.88 10.04
C VAL A 71 -1.87 1.45 9.80
N ALA A 72 -1.22 2.02 10.82
CA ALA A 72 0.15 2.52 10.73
C ALA A 72 1.16 1.41 10.38
N SER A 73 1.00 0.21 10.97
CA SER A 73 1.85 -0.94 10.68
C SER A 73 1.65 -1.47 9.26
N SER A 74 0.47 -1.29 8.68
CA SER A 74 0.23 -1.68 7.29
C SER A 74 0.84 -0.72 6.26
N PHE A 75 0.94 0.57 6.59
CA PHE A 75 1.61 1.55 5.75
C PHE A 75 3.10 1.27 5.64
N ASP A 76 3.73 0.81 6.72
CA ASP A 76 5.12 0.35 6.72
C ASP A 76 5.35 -0.79 5.72
N LEU A 77 4.46 -1.79 5.72
CA LEU A 77 4.51 -2.92 4.79
C LEU A 77 4.34 -2.49 3.32
N MET A 78 3.49 -1.48 3.05
CA MET A 78 3.37 -0.92 1.71
C MET A 78 4.61 -0.15 1.25
N ARG A 79 5.33 0.52 2.17
CA ARG A 79 6.61 1.17 1.83
C ARG A 79 7.65 0.13 1.43
N ASP A 80 7.75 -0.96 2.19
CA ASP A 80 8.68 -2.06 1.89
C ASP A 80 8.39 -2.67 0.51
N ALA A 81 7.12 -2.91 0.19
CA ALA A 81 6.71 -3.41 -1.13
C ALA A 81 6.99 -2.46 -2.31
N LEU A 82 7.09 -1.15 -2.07
CA LEU A 82 7.49 -0.17 -3.08
C LEU A 82 9.00 -0.16 -3.31
N GLU A 83 9.78 -0.50 -2.29
CA GLU A 83 11.24 -0.60 -2.36
C GLU A 83 11.69 -1.96 -2.92
N CYS A 84 10.83 -2.97 -2.86
CA CYS A 84 11.05 -4.28 -3.46
C CYS A 84 11.41 -4.18 -4.95
N GLU A 85 12.52 -4.79 -5.33
CA GLU A 85 12.99 -4.83 -6.72
C GLU A 85 12.18 -5.85 -7.56
N ASP A 86 11.67 -6.89 -6.90
CA ASP A 86 10.78 -7.87 -7.52
C ASP A 86 9.34 -7.38 -7.49
N ASN A 87 8.84 -6.99 -8.66
CA ASN A 87 7.47 -6.53 -8.83
C ASN A 87 6.55 -7.65 -9.33
N GLY A 88 6.96 -8.92 -9.14
CA GLY A 88 6.21 -10.08 -9.56
C GLY A 88 4.98 -10.35 -8.68
N PRO A 89 4.01 -11.12 -9.19
CA PRO A 89 2.83 -11.53 -8.41
C PRO A 89 3.19 -12.42 -7.21
N GLU A 90 4.31 -13.15 -7.28
CA GLU A 90 4.80 -13.99 -6.18
C GLU A 90 5.24 -13.15 -4.96
N SER A 91 5.95 -12.05 -5.20
CA SER A 91 6.34 -11.11 -4.13
C SER A 91 5.12 -10.48 -3.47
N GLY A 92 4.10 -10.12 -4.25
CA GLY A 92 2.84 -9.63 -3.69
C GLY A 92 2.13 -10.64 -2.78
N ALA A 93 2.20 -11.94 -3.11
CA ALA A 93 1.64 -12.99 -2.25
C ALA A 93 2.38 -13.10 -0.90
N VAL A 94 3.71 -12.94 -0.88
CA VAL A 94 4.51 -12.92 0.36
C VAL A 94 4.09 -11.76 1.26
N TYR A 95 3.94 -10.57 0.68
CA TYR A 95 3.48 -9.39 1.41
C TYR A 95 2.06 -9.54 1.94
N ILE A 96 1.14 -10.12 1.17
CA ILE A 96 -0.22 -10.42 1.64
C ILE A 96 -0.16 -11.44 2.78
N ALA A 97 0.63 -12.51 2.66
CA ALA A 97 0.77 -13.50 3.73
C ALA A 97 1.31 -12.88 5.03
N ALA A 98 2.30 -12.00 4.93
CA ALA A 98 2.81 -11.24 6.08
C ALA A 98 1.76 -10.31 6.68
N LEU A 99 0.97 -9.64 5.84
CA LEU A 99 -0.11 -8.76 6.25
C LEU A 99 -1.22 -9.52 6.99
N THR A 100 -1.68 -10.65 6.42
CA THR A 100 -2.69 -11.51 7.04
C THR A 100 -2.18 -12.18 8.31
N SER A 101 -0.89 -12.54 8.39
CA SER A 101 -0.32 -13.08 9.64
C SER A 101 -0.29 -12.05 10.77
N ARG A 102 -0.24 -10.76 10.43
CA ARG A 102 -0.19 -9.65 11.39
C ARG A 102 -1.58 -9.19 11.86
N PHE A 103 -2.60 -9.32 11.01
CA PHE A 103 -3.95 -8.79 11.25
C PHE A 103 -5.07 -9.84 11.24
N GLY A 104 -4.75 -11.08 10.86
CA GLY A 104 -5.66 -12.22 10.91
C GLY A 104 -5.69 -12.81 12.31
N HIS A 105 -6.57 -12.26 13.16
CA HIS A 105 -7.12 -12.96 14.31
C HIS A 105 -8.61 -12.67 14.42
#